data_AF-A0A7X9BS89-F1
#
_entry.id   AF-A0A7X9BS89-F1
#
_cell.length_a   1.000
_cell.length_b   1.000
_cell.length_c   1.000
_cell.angle_alpha   90.00
_cell.angle_beta   90.00
_cell.angle_gamma   90.00
#
_symmetry.space_group_name_H-M   'P 1'
#
loop_
_entity.id
_entity.type
_entity.pdbx_description
1 polymer ?
#
loop_
_entity_poly.entity_id
_entity_poly.type
_entity_poly.pdbx_seq_one_letter_code
_entity_poly.pdbx_strand_id
1 'polypeptide(L)' 'TTLLLGLGLDEFSMVPASIPHVKQAVRNTTLKNAVSTAEEILSLNESNKIKNHLKGDA' A
#
# COMPACT_ATOMS: atom_id res chain seq x y z
N THR A 1 -2.65 -1.11 2.31
CA THR A 1 -2.82 -2.08 1.20
C THR A 1 -1.96 -1.75 0.00
N THR A 2 -1.98 -0.50 -0.50
CA THR A 2 -1.24 -0.08 -1.71
C THR A 2 0.25 -0.44 -1.71
N LEU A 3 0.94 -0.31 -0.57
CA LEU A 3 2.35 -0.70 -0.46
C LEU A 3 2.58 -2.18 -0.79
N LEU A 4 1.82 -3.09 -0.16
CA LEU A 4 1.99 -4.54 -0.38
C LEU A 4 1.67 -4.94 -1.83
N LEU A 5 0.68 -4.28 -2.44
CA LEU A 5 0.37 -4.45 -3.85
C LEU A 5 1.54 -4.01 -4.75
N GLY A 6 2.16 -2.87 -4.44
CA GLY A 6 3.32 -2.36 -5.18
C GLY A 6 4.58 -3.21 -5.03
N LEU A 7 4.71 -3.94 -3.92
CA LEU A 7 5.78 -4.91 -3.69
C LEU A 7 5.57 -6.24 -4.45
N GLY A 8 4.44 -6.41 -5.15
CA GLY A 8 4.14 -7.60 -5.94
C GLY A 8 3.47 -8.72 -5.16
N LEU A 9 2.72 -8.42 -4.09
CA LEU A 9 1.93 -9.42 -3.41
C LEU A 9 0.73 -9.86 -4.28
N ASP A 10 0.71 -11.14 -4.65
CA ASP A 10 -0.35 -11.71 -5.49
C ASP A 10 -1.66 -12.00 -4.72
N GLU A 11 -1.57 -12.31 -3.43
CA GLU A 11 -2.71 -12.72 -2.61
C GLU A 11 -2.77 -12.02 -1.25
N PHE A 12 -3.98 -11.61 -0.85
CA PHE A 12 -4.25 -11.07 0.48
C PHE A 12 -5.14 -12.02 1.28
N SER A 13 -4.65 -12.52 2.40
CA SER A 13 -5.43 -13.30 3.38
C SER A 13 -5.79 -12.44 4.58
N MET A 14 -7.08 -12.45 4.96
CA MET A 14 -7.62 -11.62 6.06
C MET A 14 -8.97 -12.13 6.55
N VAL A 15 -9.48 -11.54 7.63
CA VAL A 15 -10.85 -11.81 8.12
C VAL A 15 -11.89 -11.35 7.08
N PRO A 16 -13.03 -12.09 6.92
CA PRO A 16 -14.01 -11.80 5.88
C PRO A 16 -14.54 -10.35 5.88
N ALA A 17 -14.72 -9.77 7.07
CA ALA A 17 -15.21 -8.40 7.24
C ALA A 17 -14.26 -7.33 6.64
N SER A 18 -12.96 -7.63 6.51
CA SER A 18 -11.98 -6.69 5.95
C SER A 18 -11.90 -6.72 4.42
N ILE A 19 -12.36 -7.80 3.78
CA ILE A 19 -12.25 -8.01 2.33
C ILE A 19 -12.89 -6.86 1.54
N PRO A 20 -14.11 -6.35 1.86
CA PRO A 20 -14.71 -5.26 1.07
C PRO A 20 -13.86 -3.99 1.08
N HIS A 21 -13.30 -3.61 2.24
CA HIS A 21 -12.49 -2.41 2.38
C HIS A 21 -11.15 -2.54 1.64
N VAL A 22 -10.48 -3.69 1.78
CA VAL A 22 -9.21 -3.95 1.08
C VAL A 22 -9.44 -4.02 -0.43
N LYS A 23 -10.52 -4.68 -0.88
CA LYS A 23 -10.90 -4.73 -2.30
C LYS A 23 -11.17 -3.33 -2.87
N GLN A 24 -11.82 -2.44 -2.10
CA GLN A 24 -12.01 -1.05 -2.51
C GLN A 24 -10.67 -0.32 -2.64
N ALA A 25 -9.76 -0.48 -1.67
CA ALA A 25 -8.43 0.14 -1.72
C ALA A 25 -7.61 -0.33 -2.95
N VAL A 26 -7.67 -1.61 -3.30
CA VAL A 26 -7.02 -2.14 -4.52
C VAL A 26 -7.65 -1.56 -5.78
N ARG A 27 -8.98 -1.45 -5.85
CA ARG A 27 -9.69 -0.92 -7.02
C ARG A 27 -9.54 0.59 -7.22
N ASN A 28 -9.19 1.33 -6.16
CA ASN A 28 -9.00 2.79 -6.19
C ASN A 28 -7.57 3.21 -6.55
N THR A 29 -6.70 2.28 -6.92
CA THR A 29 -5.32 2.57 -7.34
C THR A 29 -4.97 1.85 -8.63
N THR A 30 -3.85 2.20 -9.24
CA THR A 30 -3.26 1.48 -10.37
C THR A 30 -2.02 0.73 -9.89
N LEU A 31 -1.68 -0.38 -10.54
CA LEU A 31 -0.45 -1.11 -10.22
C LEU A 31 0.78 -0.21 -10.38
N LYS A 32 0.82 0.61 -11.44
CA LYS A 32 1.91 1.56 -11.68
C LYS A 32 2.09 2.53 -10.50
N ASN A 33 1.01 3.12 -10.00
CA ASN A 33 1.09 4.05 -8.87
C ASN A 33 1.53 3.32 -7.60
N ALA A 34 1.01 2.10 -7.36
CA ALA A 34 1.38 1.30 -6.21
C ALA A 34 2.88 0.94 -6.21
N VAL A 35 3.44 0.57 -7.37
CA VAL A 35 4.88 0.29 -7.55
C VAL A 35 5.72 1.54 -7.29
N SER A 36 5.34 2.70 -7.87
CA SER A 36 6.04 3.98 -7.60
C SER A 36 6.10 4.30 -6.11
N THR A 37 4.96 4.20 -5.41
CA THR A 37 4.92 4.41 -3.96
C THR A 37 5.79 3.42 -3.20
N ALA A 38 5.86 2.16 -3.63
CA ALA A 38 6.70 1.16 -2.99
C ALA A 38 8.21 1.47 -3.17
N GLU A 39 8.63 1.87 -4.37
CA GLU A 39 10.01 2.29 -4.65
C GLU A 39 10.42 3.51 -3.80
N GLU A 40 9.55 4.51 -3.71
CA GLU A 40 9.76 5.69 -2.86
C GLU A 40 9.90 5.29 -1.38
N ILE A 41 9.00 4.45 -0.88
CA ILE A 41 9.03 3.95 0.50
C ILE A 41 10.32 3.17 0.81
N LEU A 42 10.78 2.32 -0.11
CA LEU A 42 11.99 1.52 0.07
C LEU A 42 13.27 2.37 0.12
N SER A 43 13.23 3.61 -0.39
CA SER A 43 14.35 4.56 -0.28
C SER A 43 14.47 5.22 1.09
N LEU A 44 13.46 5.10 1.96
CA LEU A 44 13.41 5.75 3.28
C LEU A 44 14.07 4.85 4.35
N ASN A 45 14.96 5.45 5.14
CA ASN A 45 15.71 4.72 6.19
C ASN A 45 15.07 4.79 7.58
N GLU A 46 13.93 5.48 7.73
CA GLU A 46 13.28 5.71 9.03
C GLU A 46 11.81 5.32 8.97
N SER A 47 11.40 4.46 9.90
CA SER A 47 10.02 3.97 10.01
C SER A 47 8.99 5.08 10.21
N ASN A 48 9.37 6.19 10.85
CA ASN A 48 8.50 7.35 11.01
C ASN A 48 8.22 8.05 9.68
N LYS A 49 9.24 8.22 8.82
CA LYS A 49 9.09 8.80 7.48
C LYS A 49 8.20 7.93 6.60
N ILE A 50 8.38 6.61 6.67
CA ILE A 50 7.54 5.62 5.97
C ILE A 50 6.07 5.78 6.39
N LYS A 51 5.80 5.83 7.70
CA LYS A 51 4.42 5.97 8.22
C LYS A 51 3.77 7.29 7.81
N ASN A 52 4.52 8.39 7.81
CA ASN A 52 4.00 9.69 7.42
C ASN A 52 3.65 9.70 5.93
N HIS A 53 4.55 9.22 5.08
CA HIS A 53 4.32 9.13 3.64
C HIS A 53 3.08 8.26 3.31
N LEU A 54 2.88 7.13 3.99
CA LEU A 54 1.72 6.27 3.78
C LEU A 54 0.38 6.83 4.26
N LYS A 55 0.38 7.77 5.21
CA LYS A 55 -0.85 8.40 5.71
C LYS A 55 -1.36 9.51 4.80
N GLY A 56 -0.55 9.94 3.82
CA GLY A 56 -0.70 11.22 3.14
C GLY A 56 -0.34 12.33 4.12
N ASP A 57 0.60 13.20 3.76
CA ASP A 57 0.84 14.42 4.53
C ASP A 57 -0.51 15.12 4.76
N ALA A 58 -0.81 15.40 6.02
CA ALA A 58 -2.01 16.10 6.46
C ALA A 58 -2.04 17.54 5.96
#